data_AF-Q5DDD4-F1
#
_entry.id   AF-Q5DDD4-F1
#
_cell.length_a   1.000
_cell.length_b   1.000
_cell.length_c   1.000
_cell.angle_alpha   90.00
_cell.angle_beta   90.00
_cell.angle_gamma   90.00
#
_symmetry.space_group_name_H-M   'P 1'
#
loop_
_entity.id
_entity.type
_entity.pdbx_description
1 polymer ?
#
loop_
_entity_poly.entity_id
_entity_poly.type
_entity_poly.pdbx_seq_one_letter_code
_entity_poly.pdbx_strand_id
1 'polypeptide(L)'
;MDFSCLEGKSPEEFDKITASRLTDYLSKHPLSPGVRTSDYTHACLPVIYEYIYKVGVVDLGNLSSPSTLMTREKAAWECIVPQVLIEILRGSTDRQMDALHELQLFWVNKNMPKGFLFRCFMNLYDFELVCENSFLSWKEEVNPNYPAKGQALFEVNRWLTWLETAEEEDEEDQGKSNINDDLSKRVQGSSDHFENSMPAPITEPTDHFIDIMSPTIIPNSAVLGS
;
A
#
# COMPACT_ATOMS: atom_id res chain seq x y z
N MET A 1 8.73 -25.79 11.31
CA MET A 1 7.28 -25.57 11.53
C MET A 1 6.57 -26.82 11.06
N ASP A 2 5.88 -27.52 11.96
CA ASP A 2 5.20 -28.76 11.63
C ASP A 2 3.77 -28.43 11.17
N PHE A 3 3.48 -28.66 9.89
CA PHE A 3 2.22 -28.28 9.23
C PHE A 3 1.16 -29.41 9.26
N SER A 4 1.44 -30.49 9.99
CA SER A 4 0.66 -31.73 10.02
C SER A 4 -0.71 -31.66 10.71
N CYS A 5 -1.11 -30.52 11.31
CA CYS A 5 -2.38 -30.36 12.04
C CYS A 5 -3.44 -29.55 11.26
N LEU A 6 -3.32 -29.45 9.94
CA LEU A 6 -3.93 -28.37 9.16
C LEU A 6 -4.73 -28.83 7.93
N GLU A 7 -5.08 -30.11 7.80
CA GLU A 7 -5.99 -30.56 6.75
C GLU A 7 -7.44 -30.09 7.03
N GLY A 8 -8.01 -29.30 6.11
CA GLY A 8 -9.45 -28.98 6.09
C GLY A 8 -9.87 -27.58 6.57
N LYS A 9 -8.95 -26.68 6.94
CA LYS A 9 -9.28 -25.31 7.37
C LYS A 9 -9.42 -24.36 6.18
N SER A 10 -10.31 -23.38 6.29
CA SER A 10 -10.46 -22.35 5.25
C SER A 10 -9.28 -21.37 5.26
N PRO A 11 -8.96 -20.71 4.13
CA PRO A 11 -7.89 -19.70 4.08
C PRO A 11 -8.01 -18.61 5.16
N GLU A 12 -9.23 -18.18 5.47
CA GLU A 12 -9.52 -17.17 6.48
C GLU A 12 -9.27 -17.68 7.91
N GLU A 13 -9.51 -18.98 8.16
CA GLU A 13 -9.18 -19.60 9.45
C GLU A 13 -7.66 -19.69 9.63
N PHE A 14 -6.91 -19.96 8.57
CA PHE A 14 -5.46 -19.93 8.60
C PHE A 14 -4.91 -18.53 8.89
N ASP A 15 -5.49 -17.50 8.27
CA ASP A 15 -5.11 -16.11 8.51
C ASP A 15 -5.28 -15.78 10.01
N LYS A 16 -6.44 -16.11 10.59
CA LYS A 16 -6.72 -15.92 12.03
C LYS A 16 -5.77 -16.69 12.93
N ILE A 17 -5.46 -17.94 12.60
CA ILE A 17 -4.51 -18.76 13.36
C ILE A 17 -3.11 -18.14 13.32
N THR A 18 -2.69 -17.66 12.15
CA THR A 18 -1.38 -17.03 11.97
C THR A 18 -1.31 -15.70 12.73
N ALA A 19 -2.34 -14.86 12.62
CA ALA A 19 -2.47 -13.62 13.37
C ALA A 19 -2.43 -13.85 14.89
N SER A 20 -3.15 -14.86 15.38
CA SER A 20 -3.16 -15.23 16.80
C SER A 20 -1.78 -15.71 17.27
N ARG A 21 -1.08 -16.53 16.47
CA ARG A 21 0.28 -16.98 16.79
C ARG A 21 1.28 -15.84 16.80
N LEU A 22 1.19 -14.93 15.83
CA LEU A 22 2.04 -13.74 15.79
C LEU A 22 1.78 -12.87 17.02
N THR A 23 0.52 -12.61 17.35
CA THR A 23 0.13 -11.86 18.55
C THR A 23 0.64 -12.50 19.84
N ASP A 24 0.49 -13.83 19.99
CA ASP A 24 1.00 -14.58 21.14
C ASP A 24 2.54 -14.47 21.24
N TYR A 25 3.25 -14.61 20.12
CA TYR A 25 4.70 -14.42 20.06
C TYR A 25 5.10 -13.01 20.53
N LEU A 26 4.45 -11.98 20.00
CA LEU A 26 4.74 -10.59 20.33
C LEU A 26 4.41 -10.26 21.78
N SER A 27 3.36 -10.87 22.34
CA SER A 27 2.99 -10.70 23.75
C SER A 27 4.04 -11.26 24.73
N LYS A 28 4.76 -12.31 24.31
CA LYS A 28 5.86 -12.92 25.08
C LYS A 28 7.17 -12.14 24.97
N HIS A 29 7.26 -11.26 23.97
CA HIS A 29 8.40 -10.38 23.73
C HIS A 29 7.95 -8.91 23.72
N PRO A 30 7.39 -8.40 24.83
CA PRO A 30 6.86 -7.04 24.86
C PRO A 30 8.00 -6.04 24.62
N LEU A 31 7.63 -4.91 24.00
CA LEU A 31 8.48 -3.73 23.85
C LEU A 31 8.85 -3.21 25.24
N SER A 32 9.87 -3.81 25.84
CA SER A 32 10.43 -3.33 27.09
C SER A 32 11.23 -2.06 26.81
N PRO A 33 11.40 -1.16 27.79
CA PRO A 33 12.13 0.11 27.60
C PRO A 33 13.58 -0.01 27.09
N GLY A 34 14.12 -1.25 27.00
CA GLY A 34 15.43 -1.55 26.46
C GLY A 34 15.45 -2.39 25.17
N VAL A 35 14.32 -2.95 24.73
CA VAL A 35 14.22 -3.59 23.39
C VAL A 35 14.02 -2.48 22.38
N ARG A 36 14.90 -2.41 21.38
CA ARG A 36 14.76 -1.40 20.35
C ARG A 36 13.54 -1.75 19.50
N THR A 37 12.72 -0.76 19.21
CA THR A 37 11.62 -0.83 18.23
C THR A 37 12.06 -1.33 16.84
N SER A 38 13.35 -1.22 16.51
CA SER A 38 13.94 -1.89 15.35
C SER A 38 13.82 -3.42 15.44
N ASP A 39 14.09 -4.01 16.60
CA ASP A 39 14.10 -5.47 16.78
C ASP A 39 12.70 -6.05 16.60
N TYR A 40 11.69 -5.28 16.98
CA TYR A 40 10.28 -5.62 16.76
C TYR A 40 9.93 -5.62 15.26
N THR A 41 10.40 -4.61 14.53
CA THR A 41 10.17 -4.46 13.09
C THR A 41 10.81 -5.64 12.34
N HIS A 42 12.08 -5.91 12.62
CA HIS A 42 12.84 -7.03 12.04
C HIS A 42 12.32 -8.42 12.47
N ALA A 43 11.57 -8.52 13.57
CA ALA A 43 10.92 -9.77 13.97
C ALA A 43 9.57 -9.97 13.28
N CYS A 44 8.79 -8.90 13.08
CA CYS A 44 7.44 -8.98 12.52
C CYS A 44 7.43 -9.08 11.00
N LEU A 45 8.15 -8.18 10.33
CA LEU A 45 8.04 -8.00 8.89
C LEU A 45 8.42 -9.26 8.09
N PRO A 46 9.50 -9.99 8.40
CA PRO A 46 9.80 -11.23 7.69
C PRO A 46 8.70 -12.29 7.84
N VAL A 47 8.04 -12.36 9.00
CA VAL A 47 6.93 -13.30 9.23
C VAL A 47 5.72 -12.94 8.40
N ILE A 48 5.39 -11.64 8.33
CA ILE A 48 4.31 -11.11 7.50
C ILE A 48 4.61 -11.38 6.03
N TYR A 49 5.79 -10.97 5.52
CA TYR A 49 6.17 -11.20 4.12
C TYR A 49 6.20 -12.68 3.74
N GLU A 50 6.71 -13.55 4.61
CA GLU A 50 6.72 -15.00 4.38
C GLU A 50 5.29 -15.55 4.26
N TYR A 51 4.37 -15.08 5.10
CA TYR A 51 2.98 -15.52 5.05
C TYR A 51 2.26 -15.02 3.80
N ILE A 52 2.44 -13.74 3.45
CA ILE A 52 1.85 -13.15 2.24
C ILE A 52 2.39 -13.85 0.99
N TYR A 53 3.70 -14.11 0.93
CA TYR A 53 4.31 -14.90 -0.13
C TYR A 53 3.71 -16.30 -0.23
N LYS A 54 3.50 -16.97 0.91
CA LYS A 54 2.87 -18.29 0.91
C LYS A 54 1.47 -18.25 0.33
N VAL A 55 0.59 -17.39 0.85
CA VAL A 55 -0.83 -17.39 0.44
C VAL A 55 -1.02 -16.89 -1.01
N GLY A 56 -0.17 -15.97 -1.47
CA GLY A 56 -0.25 -15.43 -2.83
C GLY A 56 0.52 -16.25 -3.86
N VAL A 57 1.80 -16.52 -3.60
CA VAL A 57 2.70 -17.13 -4.60
C VAL A 57 2.74 -18.65 -4.50
N VAL A 58 2.74 -19.23 -3.29
CA VAL A 58 2.87 -20.68 -3.12
C VAL A 58 1.53 -21.39 -3.27
N ASP A 59 0.50 -20.90 -2.57
CA ASP A 59 -0.80 -21.58 -2.49
C ASP A 59 -1.66 -21.29 -3.74
N LEU A 60 -1.64 -20.04 -4.22
CA LEU A 60 -2.42 -19.61 -5.40
C LEU A 60 -1.63 -19.63 -6.71
N GLY A 61 -0.34 -19.30 -6.67
CA GLY A 61 0.59 -19.41 -7.79
C GLY A 61 0.25 -18.59 -9.04
N ASN A 62 1.02 -18.83 -10.10
CA ASN A 62 0.94 -18.11 -11.39
C ASN A 62 -0.35 -18.35 -12.18
N LEU A 63 -1.21 -19.29 -11.75
CA LEU A 63 -2.48 -19.59 -12.41
C LEU A 63 -3.62 -18.66 -11.95
N SER A 64 -3.41 -17.96 -10.84
CA SER A 64 -4.38 -17.03 -10.31
C SER A 64 -4.32 -15.69 -11.03
N SER A 65 -5.49 -15.08 -11.26
CA SER A 65 -5.55 -13.76 -11.87
C SER A 65 -4.89 -12.71 -10.95
N PRO A 66 -4.36 -11.60 -11.50
CA PRO A 66 -3.79 -10.54 -10.68
C PRO A 66 -4.77 -9.98 -9.64
N SER A 67 -6.06 -9.87 -9.99
CA SER A 67 -7.12 -9.45 -9.07
C SER A 67 -7.34 -10.47 -7.94
N THR A 68 -7.36 -11.78 -8.26
CA THR A 68 -7.48 -12.84 -7.25
C THR A 68 -6.33 -12.81 -6.24
N LEU A 69 -5.09 -12.63 -6.74
CA LEU A 69 -3.90 -12.51 -5.90
C LEU A 69 -4.00 -11.28 -4.99
N MET A 70 -4.36 -10.13 -5.57
CA MET A 70 -4.51 -8.89 -4.80
C MET A 70 -5.53 -9.03 -3.68
N THR A 71 -6.74 -9.54 -3.99
CA THR A 71 -7.80 -9.72 -2.99
C THR A 71 -7.36 -10.68 -1.88
N ARG A 72 -6.73 -11.82 -2.23
CA ARG A 72 -6.28 -12.80 -1.24
C ARG A 72 -5.19 -12.24 -0.33
N GLU A 73 -4.19 -11.60 -0.91
CA GLU A 73 -3.08 -11.02 -0.18
C GLU A 73 -3.56 -9.89 0.72
N LYS A 74 -4.42 -8.99 0.23
CA LYS A 74 -5.03 -7.91 1.03
C LYS A 74 -5.79 -8.44 2.25
N ALA A 75 -6.62 -9.48 2.06
CA ALA A 75 -7.33 -10.12 3.18
C ALA A 75 -6.36 -10.73 4.22
N ALA A 76 -5.23 -11.30 3.79
CA ALA A 76 -4.21 -11.78 4.73
C ALA A 76 -3.54 -10.61 5.47
N TRP A 77 -3.19 -9.53 4.79
CA TRP A 77 -2.62 -8.32 5.41
C TRP A 77 -3.56 -7.76 6.48
N GLU A 78 -4.85 -7.58 6.17
CA GLU A 78 -5.88 -7.13 7.13
C GLU A 78 -5.93 -7.98 8.40
N CYS A 79 -5.70 -9.28 8.26
CA CYS A 79 -5.81 -10.19 9.38
C CYS A 79 -4.53 -10.29 10.22
N ILE A 80 -3.35 -10.31 9.59
CA ILE A 80 -2.09 -10.65 10.27
C ILE A 80 -1.29 -9.44 10.75
N VAL A 81 -1.52 -8.24 10.19
CA VAL A 81 -0.77 -7.05 10.61
C VAL A 81 -1.25 -6.60 12.00
N PRO A 82 -0.37 -6.60 13.02
CA PRO A 82 -0.75 -6.12 14.34
C PRO A 82 -0.75 -4.59 14.38
N GLN A 83 -1.75 -4.00 15.04
CA GLN A 83 -1.90 -2.53 15.17
C GLN A 83 -0.64 -1.85 15.71
N VAL A 84 0.06 -2.48 16.66
CA VAL A 84 1.30 -1.95 17.24
C VAL A 84 2.44 -1.82 16.20
N LEU A 85 2.48 -2.67 15.17
CA LEU A 85 3.46 -2.52 14.08
C LEU A 85 3.17 -1.24 13.28
N ILE A 86 1.90 -0.96 13.01
CA ILE A 86 1.46 0.26 12.33
C ILE A 86 1.94 1.49 13.12
N GLU A 87 1.69 1.52 14.42
CA GLU A 87 2.13 2.63 15.30
C GLU A 87 3.66 2.79 15.33
N ILE A 88 4.41 1.68 15.37
CA ILE A 88 5.88 1.68 15.37
C ILE A 88 6.44 2.26 14.08
N LEU A 89 5.89 1.86 12.93
CA LEU A 89 6.37 2.31 11.62
C LEU A 89 5.96 3.77 11.35
N ARG A 90 4.73 4.18 11.69
CA ARG A 90 4.31 5.59 11.55
C ARG A 90 5.16 6.55 12.35
N GLY A 91 5.69 6.11 13.49
CA GLY A 91 6.54 6.95 14.35
C GLY A 91 7.96 7.20 13.83
N SER A 92 8.39 6.59 12.71
CA SER A 92 9.78 6.74 12.23
C SER A 92 9.92 6.39 10.75
N THR A 93 10.32 7.37 9.93
CA THR A 93 10.67 7.19 8.51
C THR A 93 11.80 6.18 8.32
N ASP A 94 12.81 6.17 9.19
CA ASP A 94 13.90 5.20 9.14
C ASP A 94 13.38 3.75 9.25
N ARG A 95 12.37 3.50 10.09
CA ARG A 95 11.76 2.17 10.20
C ARG A 95 10.90 1.81 8.99
N GLN A 96 10.28 2.79 8.36
CA GLN A 96 9.55 2.59 7.11
C GLN A 96 10.52 2.25 5.97
N MET A 97 11.69 2.91 5.93
CA MET A 97 12.79 2.56 5.03
C MET A 97 13.28 1.14 5.30
N ASP A 98 13.51 0.78 6.56
CA ASP A 98 13.87 -0.60 6.95
C ASP A 98 12.83 -1.61 6.41
N ALA A 99 11.54 -1.28 6.48
CA ALA A 99 10.49 -2.15 5.95
C ALA A 99 10.58 -2.36 4.43
N LEU A 100 10.81 -1.28 3.67
CA LEU A 100 10.99 -1.36 2.22
C LEU A 100 12.25 -2.13 1.82
N HIS A 101 13.33 -1.94 2.58
CA HIS A 101 14.59 -2.65 2.39
C HIS A 101 14.48 -4.14 2.70
N GLU A 102 13.81 -4.49 3.80
CA GLU A 102 13.55 -5.88 4.15
C GLU A 102 12.67 -6.56 3.10
N LEU A 103 11.63 -5.88 2.61
CA LEU A 103 10.81 -6.40 1.53
C LEU A 103 11.62 -6.64 0.25
N GLN A 104 12.50 -5.70 -0.13
CA GLN A 104 13.38 -5.86 -1.28
C GLN A 104 14.30 -7.08 -1.11
N LEU A 105 14.95 -7.22 0.04
CA LEU A 105 15.79 -8.39 0.35
C LEU A 105 15.00 -9.69 0.32
N PHE A 106 13.82 -9.70 0.92
CA PHE A 106 12.92 -10.84 0.94
C PHE A 106 12.53 -11.26 -0.50
N TRP A 107 12.11 -10.30 -1.32
CA TRP A 107 11.74 -10.53 -2.71
C TRP A 107 12.90 -11.10 -3.53
N VAL A 108 14.11 -10.56 -3.35
CA VAL A 108 15.33 -11.12 -3.98
C VAL A 108 15.57 -12.56 -3.52
N ASN A 109 15.46 -12.83 -2.22
CA ASN A 109 15.65 -14.16 -1.65
C ASN A 109 14.62 -15.19 -2.15
N LYS A 110 13.43 -14.74 -2.55
CA LYS A 110 12.38 -15.58 -3.19
C LYS A 110 12.50 -15.68 -4.71
N ASN A 111 13.66 -15.31 -5.28
CA ASN A 111 13.91 -15.30 -6.71
C ASN A 111 13.03 -14.31 -7.51
N MET A 112 12.68 -13.18 -6.90
CA MET A 112 12.00 -12.07 -7.56
C MET A 112 10.68 -12.47 -8.26
N PRO A 113 9.70 -13.05 -7.54
CA PRO A 113 8.42 -13.42 -8.12
C PRO A 113 7.72 -12.19 -8.73
N LYS A 114 7.36 -12.29 -10.02
CA LYS A 114 6.82 -11.17 -10.79
C LYS A 114 5.53 -10.63 -10.17
N GLY A 115 5.49 -9.33 -9.94
CA GLY A 115 4.32 -8.61 -9.46
C GLY A 115 4.08 -8.72 -7.95
N PHE A 116 4.86 -9.55 -7.23
CA PHE A 116 4.75 -9.67 -5.78
C PHE A 116 5.24 -8.41 -5.08
N LEU A 117 6.37 -7.85 -5.52
CA LEU A 117 6.93 -6.64 -4.92
C LEU A 117 5.95 -5.47 -5.06
N PHE A 118 5.37 -5.34 -6.26
CA PHE A 118 4.36 -4.32 -6.52
C PHE A 118 3.11 -4.45 -5.64
N ARG A 119 2.53 -5.65 -5.53
CA ARG A 119 1.37 -5.87 -4.64
C ARG A 119 1.72 -5.62 -3.17
N CYS A 120 2.93 -5.95 -2.72
CA CYS A 120 3.37 -5.60 -1.37
C CYS A 120 3.53 -4.09 -1.17
N PHE A 121 4.07 -3.34 -2.15
CA PHE A 121 4.14 -1.87 -2.08
C PHE A 121 2.75 -1.24 -1.92
N MET A 122 1.78 -1.71 -2.70
CA MET A 122 0.40 -1.25 -2.58
C MET A 122 -0.20 -1.55 -1.21
N ASN A 123 -0.02 -2.76 -0.68
CA ASN A 123 -0.53 -3.08 0.65
C ASN A 123 0.19 -2.27 1.75
N LEU A 124 1.50 -2.04 1.66
CA LEU A 124 2.24 -1.19 2.60
C LEU A 124 1.71 0.26 2.63
N TYR A 125 1.26 0.76 1.48
CA TYR A 125 0.58 2.05 1.34
C TYR A 125 -0.85 2.01 1.92
N ASP A 126 -1.69 1.08 1.45
CA ASP A 126 -3.11 0.93 1.85
C ASP A 126 -3.29 0.75 3.37
N PHE A 127 -2.38 0.01 4.03
CA PHE A 127 -2.42 -0.21 5.49
C PHE A 127 -1.71 0.90 6.29
N GLU A 128 -1.29 1.98 5.62
CA GLU A 128 -0.61 3.12 6.23
C GLU A 128 0.61 2.68 7.06
N LEU A 129 1.35 1.68 6.56
CA LEU A 129 2.58 1.16 7.16
C LEU A 129 3.79 1.99 6.71
N VAL A 130 3.75 2.51 5.48
CA VAL A 130 4.80 3.31 4.86
C VAL A 130 4.16 4.54 4.23
N CYS A 131 4.65 5.73 4.55
CA CYS A 131 4.17 6.97 3.94
C CYS A 131 4.83 7.22 2.58
N GLU A 132 4.23 8.12 1.81
CA GLU A 132 4.65 8.48 0.45
C GLU A 132 6.11 8.92 0.38
N ASN A 133 6.48 9.84 1.27
CA ASN A 133 7.85 10.31 1.44
C ASN A 133 8.88 9.18 1.62
N SER A 134 8.54 8.10 2.33
CA SER A 134 9.43 6.95 2.51
C SER A 134 9.56 6.11 1.23
N PHE A 135 8.49 5.94 0.45
CA PHE A 135 8.55 5.29 -0.86
C PHE A 135 9.40 6.10 -1.85
N LEU A 136 9.25 7.42 -1.88
CA LEU A 136 10.02 8.31 -2.74
C LEU A 136 11.49 8.39 -2.29
N SER A 137 11.75 8.47 -0.98
CA SER A 137 13.11 8.37 -0.44
C SER A 137 13.76 7.04 -0.82
N TRP A 138 13.03 5.93 -0.72
CA TRP A 138 13.51 4.64 -1.20
C TRP A 138 13.79 4.68 -2.71
N LYS A 139 12.90 5.23 -3.55
CA LYS A 139 13.08 5.34 -5.01
C LYS A 139 14.43 5.97 -5.37
N GLU A 140 14.79 7.06 -4.71
CA GLU A 140 16.01 7.84 -4.97
C GLU A 140 17.27 7.24 -4.34
N GLU A 141 17.12 6.43 -3.31
CA GLU A 141 18.23 5.86 -2.56
C GLU A 141 19.08 4.91 -3.43
N VAL A 142 20.39 5.18 -3.43
CA VAL A 142 21.42 4.28 -3.99
C VAL A 142 22.22 3.67 -2.85
N ASN A 143 21.86 2.44 -2.47
CA ASN A 143 22.48 1.74 -1.36
C ASN A 143 22.97 0.33 -1.78
N PRO A 144 24.30 0.08 -1.78
CA PRO A 144 24.86 -1.18 -2.28
C PRO A 144 24.55 -2.39 -1.39
N ASN A 145 24.07 -2.19 -0.16
CA ASN A 145 23.68 -3.27 0.74
C ASN A 145 22.39 -3.97 0.31
N TYR A 146 21.58 -3.33 -0.53
CA TYR A 146 20.30 -3.83 -1.00
C TYR A 146 20.36 -4.15 -2.51
N PRO A 147 20.59 -5.43 -2.87
CA PRO A 147 20.80 -5.83 -4.26
C PRO A 147 19.51 -5.71 -5.09
N ALA A 148 19.67 -5.78 -6.42
CA ALA A 148 18.57 -5.79 -7.39
C ALA A 148 17.65 -4.56 -7.37
N LYS A 149 18.13 -3.41 -6.89
CA LYS A 149 17.39 -2.14 -6.87
C LYS A 149 16.83 -1.74 -8.24
N GLY A 150 17.60 -1.93 -9.32
CA GLY A 150 17.14 -1.62 -10.68
C GLY A 150 15.97 -2.49 -11.14
N GLN A 151 16.00 -3.79 -10.82
CA GLN A 151 14.89 -4.71 -11.10
C GLN A 151 13.67 -4.40 -10.25
N ALA A 152 13.88 -4.06 -8.98
CA ALA A 152 12.81 -3.63 -8.08
C ALA A 152 12.12 -2.38 -8.63
N LEU A 153 12.89 -1.35 -8.99
CA LEU A 153 12.38 -0.13 -9.63
C LEU A 153 11.63 -0.44 -10.93
N PHE A 154 12.13 -1.34 -11.78
CA PHE A 154 11.42 -1.72 -13.00
C PHE A 154 10.01 -2.27 -12.73
N GLU A 155 9.80 -2.97 -11.60
CA GLU A 155 8.50 -3.50 -11.22
C GLU A 155 7.55 -2.43 -10.65
N VAL A 156 8.05 -1.47 -9.87
CA VAL A 156 7.20 -0.53 -9.10
C VAL A 156 7.20 0.92 -9.61
N ASN A 157 8.08 1.31 -10.55
CA ASN A 157 8.30 2.72 -10.90
C ASN A 157 7.06 3.41 -11.48
N ARG A 158 6.21 2.69 -12.21
CA ARG A 158 4.94 3.27 -12.71
C ARG A 158 4.05 3.75 -11.56
N TRP A 159 3.96 2.97 -10.50
CA TRP A 159 3.19 3.33 -9.31
C TRP A 159 3.86 4.43 -8.50
N LEU A 160 5.19 4.40 -8.36
CA LEU A 160 5.93 5.47 -7.69
C LEU A 160 5.83 6.82 -8.42
N THR A 161 5.75 6.80 -9.75
CA THR A 161 5.53 8.02 -10.55
C THR A 161 4.13 8.57 -10.32
N TRP A 162 3.12 7.70 -10.24
CA TRP A 162 1.77 8.11 -9.88
C TRP A 162 1.70 8.71 -8.47
N LEU A 163 2.40 8.10 -7.50
CA LEU A 163 2.46 8.58 -6.12
C LEU A 163 3.07 9.99 -6.03
N GLU A 164 4.16 10.23 -6.77
CA GLU A 164 4.83 11.54 -6.85
C GLU A 164 3.94 12.65 -7.41
N THR A 165 3.12 12.34 -8.43
CA THR A 165 2.21 13.32 -9.04
C THR A 165 0.93 13.55 -8.24
N ALA A 166 0.53 12.62 -7.38
CA ALA A 166 -0.68 12.75 -6.57
C ALA A 166 -0.54 13.86 -5.51
N GLU A 167 0.64 14.01 -4.90
CA GLU A 167 0.90 15.12 -3.94
C GLU A 167 0.91 16.49 -4.64
N GLU A 168 1.39 16.59 -5.90
CA GLU A 168 1.46 17.86 -6.64
C GLU A 168 0.07 18.43 -7.00
N GLU A 169 -0.94 17.58 -7.20
CA GLU A 169 -2.31 18.01 -7.56
C GLU A 169 -3.12 18.55 -6.36
N ASP A 170 -2.83 18.10 -5.13
CA ASP A 170 -3.54 18.53 -3.91
C ASP A 170 -3.06 19.91 -3.39
N GLU A 171 -1.83 20.33 -3.71
CA GLU A 171 -1.29 21.62 -3.29
C GLU A 171 -1.72 22.81 -4.17
N GLU A 172 -2.13 22.57 -5.42
CA GLU A 172 -2.53 23.63 -6.37
C GLU A 172 -3.96 24.17 -6.18
N ASP A 173 -4.82 23.51 -5.38
CA ASP A 173 -6.23 23.93 -5.18
C ASP A 173 -6.44 24.92 -4.01
N GLN A 174 -5.43 25.18 -3.17
CA GLN A 174 -5.54 26.11 -2.02
C GLN A 174 -5.17 27.56 -2.34
N GLY A 175 -4.96 27.91 -3.62
CA GLY A 175 -4.33 29.15 -4.04
C GLY A 175 -5.20 30.21 -4.72
N LYS A 176 -6.54 30.18 -4.63
CA LYS A 176 -7.39 31.18 -5.33
C LYS A 176 -8.62 31.65 -4.54
N SER A 177 -8.43 32.33 -3.39
CA SER A 177 -9.46 33.24 -2.85
C SER A 177 -9.14 34.70 -3.21
N ASN A 178 -9.38 35.09 -4.46
CA ASN A 178 -9.34 36.49 -4.89
C ASN A 178 -10.75 37.10 -4.82
N ILE A 179 -10.93 37.98 -3.82
CA ILE A 179 -11.55 39.31 -3.89
C ILE A 179 -12.80 39.43 -4.77
N ASN A 180 -13.97 39.55 -4.14
CA ASN A 180 -15.06 40.42 -4.61
C ASN A 180 -15.88 40.86 -3.40
N ASP A 181 -15.38 41.90 -2.74
CA ASP A 181 -16.12 42.70 -1.77
C ASP A 181 -16.80 43.83 -2.57
N ASP A 182 -18.07 43.68 -2.96
CA ASP A 182 -18.88 44.83 -3.36
C ASP A 182 -20.40 44.63 -3.14
N LEU A 183 -21.01 45.68 -2.61
CA LEU A 183 -22.34 45.78 -2.05
C LEU A 183 -23.39 46.10 -3.14
N SER A 184 -24.56 45.43 -3.14
CA SER A 184 -25.88 46.12 -3.21
C SER A 184 -27.12 45.20 -3.25
N LYS A 185 -27.93 45.32 -2.20
CA LYS A 185 -29.41 45.35 -2.12
C LYS A 185 -30.25 44.91 -3.35
N ARG A 186 -31.19 43.95 -3.17
CA ARG A 186 -32.65 44.18 -2.95
C ARG A 186 -33.54 43.01 -3.46
N VAL A 187 -34.20 42.37 -2.48
CA VAL A 187 -35.51 41.67 -2.42
C VAL A 187 -36.38 41.61 -3.70
N GLN A 188 -36.82 40.41 -4.13
CA GLN A 188 -38.19 39.84 -3.92
C GLN A 188 -38.44 38.59 -4.81
N GLY A 189 -38.91 37.50 -4.19
CA GLY A 189 -40.05 36.74 -4.72
C GLY A 189 -39.81 35.39 -5.42
N SER A 190 -40.39 34.37 -4.79
CA SER A 190 -41.00 33.16 -5.36
C SER A 190 -40.25 31.83 -5.22
N SER A 191 -40.95 30.94 -4.54
CA SER A 191 -40.77 29.50 -4.39
C SER A 191 -40.54 28.80 -5.72
N ASP A 192 -39.52 27.95 -5.79
CA ASP A 192 -39.63 26.60 -6.33
C ASP A 192 -38.54 25.69 -5.73
N HIS A 193 -38.98 24.49 -5.37
CA HIS A 193 -38.21 23.40 -4.81
C HIS A 193 -37.18 22.92 -5.84
N PHE A 194 -35.89 23.04 -5.55
CA PHE A 194 -34.86 22.29 -6.26
C PHE A 194 -33.89 21.71 -5.22
N GLU A 195 -34.15 20.45 -4.90
CA GLU A 195 -33.19 19.55 -4.29
C GLU A 195 -32.06 19.37 -5.32
N ASN A 196 -30.89 19.93 -5.07
CA ASN A 196 -29.68 19.58 -5.82
C ASN A 196 -28.50 19.55 -4.85
N SER A 197 -27.95 18.34 -4.78
CA SER A 197 -26.84 17.86 -3.97
C SER A 197 -25.74 18.90 -3.73
N MET A 198 -25.41 19.08 -2.45
CA MET A 198 -24.03 19.38 -2.08
C MET A 198 -23.13 18.30 -2.69
N PRO A 199 -22.01 18.65 -3.35
CA PRO A 199 -21.00 17.63 -3.59
C PRO A 199 -20.51 17.16 -2.22
N ALA A 200 -20.63 15.86 -1.99
CA ALA A 200 -20.00 15.21 -0.85
C ALA A 200 -18.48 15.48 -0.89
N PRO A 201 -17.77 15.45 0.24
CA PRO A 201 -16.31 15.46 0.23
C PRO A 201 -15.87 14.30 -0.65
N ILE A 202 -15.01 14.56 -1.64
CA ILE A 202 -14.40 13.52 -2.46
C ILE A 202 -13.42 12.78 -1.55
N THR A 203 -13.93 11.80 -0.81
CA THR A 203 -13.16 10.63 -0.41
C THR A 203 -13.55 9.54 -1.40
N GLU A 204 -12.93 9.55 -2.58
CA GLU A 204 -12.92 8.38 -3.46
C GLU A 204 -11.61 7.62 -3.24
N PRO A 205 -11.60 6.51 -2.49
CA PRO A 205 -10.55 5.53 -2.61
C PRO A 205 -10.95 4.52 -3.69
N THR A 206 -9.95 4.12 -4.47
CA THR A 206 -9.79 2.76 -5.03
C THR A 206 -10.55 2.31 -6.29
N ASP A 207 -10.51 3.06 -7.40
CA ASP A 207 -10.80 2.44 -8.72
C ASP A 207 -9.78 2.70 -9.84
N HIS A 208 -8.81 3.61 -9.67
CA HIS A 208 -7.75 3.82 -10.67
C HIS A 208 -6.64 2.74 -10.64
N PHE A 209 -6.68 1.84 -9.67
CA PHE A 209 -5.61 0.86 -9.41
C PHE A 209 -5.61 -0.33 -10.38
N ILE A 210 -6.75 -0.69 -10.97
CA ILE A 210 -6.81 -1.74 -12.00
C ILE A 210 -6.15 -1.29 -13.31
N ASP A 211 -6.14 0.02 -13.59
CA ASP A 211 -5.51 0.57 -14.80
C ASP A 211 -3.98 0.54 -14.74
N ILE A 212 -3.39 0.63 -13.55
CA ILE A 212 -1.94 0.50 -13.34
C ILE A 212 -1.49 -0.94 -13.64
N MET A 213 -2.33 -1.93 -13.32
CA MET A 213 -2.08 -3.36 -13.61
C MET A 213 -2.32 -3.73 -15.08
N SER A 214 -3.02 -2.89 -15.85
CA SER A 214 -3.33 -3.14 -17.25
C SER A 214 -2.14 -2.72 -18.17
N PRO A 215 -1.63 -3.61 -19.06
CA PRO A 215 -0.51 -3.28 -19.95
C PRO A 215 -0.87 -2.35 -21.12
N THR A 216 -2.06 -1.75 -21.17
CA THR A 216 -2.52 -1.02 -22.37
C THR A 216 -3.21 0.28 -22.00
N ILE A 217 -2.45 1.37 -21.96
CA ILE A 217 -2.86 2.66 -22.53
C ILE A 217 -1.61 3.32 -23.11
N ILE A 218 -1.37 3.11 -24.41
CA ILE A 218 -0.66 4.10 -25.22
C ILE A 218 -1.75 5.09 -25.62
N PRO A 219 -1.70 6.38 -25.21
CA PRO A 219 -2.60 7.36 -25.78
C PRO A 219 -2.22 7.53 -27.25
N ASN A 220 -3.04 6.97 -28.12
CA ASN A 220 -3.00 7.25 -29.54
C ASN A 220 -3.51 8.68 -29.74
N SER A 221 -2.61 9.60 -30.10
CA SER A 221 -2.89 10.93 -30.62
C SER A 221 -1.76 11.22 -31.62
N ALA A 222 -1.96 11.39 -32.92
CA ALA A 222 -3.18 11.53 -33.70
C ALA A 222 -2.87 11.15 -35.15
N VAL A 223 -3.79 10.44 -35.80
CA VAL A 223 -3.98 10.51 -37.25
C VAL A 223 -5.13 11.48 -37.50
N LEU A 224 -4.79 12.67 -37.98
CA LEU A 224 -5.60 13.59 -38.80
C LEU A 224 -4.54 14.41 -39.56
N GLY A 225 -4.42 14.47 -40.88
CA GLY A 225 -5.28 14.10 -41.99
C GLY A 225 -5.00 15.13 -43.09
N SER A 226 -4.75 14.64 -44.32
CA SER A 226 -4.48 15.37 -45.60
C SER A 226 -3.02 15.69 -45.92
#